data_AF-A0A2E3KKS8-F1
#
_entry.id   AF-A0A2E3KKS8-F1
#
_cell.length_a   1.000
_cell.length_b   1.000
_cell.length_c   1.000
_cell.angle_alpha   90.00
_cell.angle_beta   90.00
_cell.angle_gamma   90.00
#
_symmetry.space_group_name_H-M   'P 1'
#
loop_
_entity.id
_entity.type
_entity.pdbx_description
1 polymer ?
#
loop_
_entity_poly.entity_id
_entity_poly.type
_entity_poly.pdbx_seq_one_letter_code
_entity_poly.pdbx_strand_id
1 'polypeptide(L)'
;MKFRRLSPIRPIVLLAMGLLGSALSGCFNPNGGTTGYFAYVSTPISPKTIIITELRTGQPVFVKEIPVGKQLNFRWLSDGGADPLYSPALLEWTVTEAGNNASLLDNQMSFPAEETCKISVVIRAPEYPATPDDQRYRVDSDDASDELPESESKRIYD
;
A
#
# COMPACT_ATOMS: atom_id res chain seq x y z
N MET A 1 -36.46 18.97 64.62
CA MET A 1 -35.37 18.41 63.78
C MET A 1 -35.97 17.74 62.56
N LYS A 2 -35.77 18.26 61.34
CA LYS A 2 -36.24 17.68 60.06
C LYS A 2 -35.05 17.02 59.37
N PHE A 3 -35.01 15.68 59.33
CA PHE A 3 -34.05 14.95 58.51
C PHE A 3 -34.55 14.90 57.06
N ARG A 4 -33.86 15.63 56.16
CA ARG A 4 -34.03 15.52 54.71
C ARG A 4 -33.44 14.18 54.25
N ARG A 5 -34.28 13.31 53.69
CA ARG A 5 -33.82 12.10 52.98
C ARG A 5 -33.12 12.55 51.68
N LEU A 6 -31.81 12.33 51.58
CA LEU A 6 -31.06 12.45 50.33
C LEU A 6 -31.38 11.23 49.46
N SER A 7 -31.82 11.48 48.22
CA SER A 7 -32.12 10.47 47.22
C SER A 7 -30.82 9.80 46.72
N PRO A 8 -30.79 8.48 46.49
CA PRO A 8 -29.59 7.74 46.08
C PRO A 8 -29.34 7.79 44.56
N ILE A 9 -29.84 8.81 43.87
CA ILE A 9 -29.89 8.84 42.39
C ILE A 9 -28.61 9.43 41.79
N ARG A 10 -27.72 10.02 42.60
CA ARG A 10 -26.58 10.81 42.12
C ARG A 10 -25.21 10.12 41.91
N PRO A 11 -24.89 8.89 42.37
CA PRO A 11 -23.58 8.32 42.08
C PRO A 11 -23.56 7.46 40.80
N ILE A 12 -24.71 7.02 40.29
CA ILE A 12 -24.77 6.07 39.16
C ILE A 12 -24.47 6.76 37.82
N VAL A 13 -24.86 8.02 37.66
CA VAL A 13 -24.66 8.77 36.39
C VAL A 13 -23.18 9.04 36.11
N LEU A 14 -22.34 9.16 37.16
CA LEU A 14 -20.92 9.45 37.00
C LEU A 14 -20.06 8.21 36.67
N LEU A 15 -20.55 6.99 36.93
CA LEU A 15 -19.83 5.76 36.57
C LEU A 15 -20.06 5.35 35.10
N ALA A 16 -21.22 5.70 34.53
CA ALA A 16 -21.57 5.34 33.15
C ALA A 16 -20.79 6.13 32.07
N MET A 17 -20.24 7.30 32.42
CA MET A 17 -19.56 8.18 31.46
C MET A 17 -18.05 7.94 31.34
N GLY A 18 -17.46 7.16 32.25
CA GLY A 18 -16.04 6.79 32.20
C GLY A 18 -15.71 5.56 31.35
N LEU A 19 -16.70 4.71 31.06
CA LEU A 19 -16.52 3.43 30.36
C LEU A 19 -16.61 3.52 28.83
N LEU A 20 -16.97 4.68 28.27
CA LEU A 20 -17.17 4.86 26.82
C LEU A 20 -15.92 5.39 26.09
N GLY A 21 -14.86 5.78 26.81
CA GLY A 21 -13.66 6.40 26.23
C GLY A 21 -12.59 5.41 25.73
N SER A 22 -12.68 4.13 26.07
CA SER A 22 -11.59 3.15 25.82
C SER A 22 -11.75 2.35 24.53
N ALA A 23 -12.84 2.53 23.77
CA ALA A 23 -13.13 1.71 22.59
C ALA A 23 -12.55 2.25 21.28
N LEU A 24 -11.79 3.36 21.31
CA LEU A 24 -11.17 3.95 20.12
C LEU A 24 -9.64 3.73 20.06
N SER A 25 -9.11 2.72 20.75
CA SER A 25 -7.83 2.16 20.33
C SER A 25 -8.04 1.46 18.99
N GLY A 26 -8.11 2.25 17.92
CA GLY A 26 -8.02 1.75 16.55
C GLY A 26 -6.81 0.84 16.51
N CYS A 27 -7.05 -0.42 16.15
CA CYS A 27 -6.03 -1.44 16.00
C CYS A 27 -5.00 -0.94 15.00
N PHE A 28 -3.93 -0.31 15.51
CA PHE A 28 -2.76 0.02 14.72
C PHE A 28 -2.08 -1.30 14.39
N ASN A 29 -2.36 -1.82 13.19
CA ASN A 29 -1.66 -2.97 12.68
C ASN A 29 -0.43 -2.44 11.94
N PRO A 30 0.79 -2.53 12.49
CA PRO A 30 2.01 -2.00 11.85
C PRO A 30 2.28 -2.63 10.48
N ASN A 31 1.61 -3.75 10.16
CA ASN A 31 1.72 -4.46 8.88
C ASN A 31 0.65 -4.07 7.84
N GLY A 32 -0.22 -3.08 8.11
CA GLY A 32 -1.02 -2.42 7.05
C GLY A 32 -2.08 -3.26 6.34
N GLY A 33 -2.55 -4.37 6.93
CA GLY A 33 -3.60 -5.21 6.33
C GLY A 33 -4.54 -5.84 7.36
N THR A 34 -5.72 -6.26 6.91
CA THR A 34 -6.55 -7.25 7.62
C THR A 34 -5.69 -8.51 7.77
N THR A 35 -5.48 -8.93 9.01
CA THR A 35 -4.64 -10.07 9.45
C THR A 35 -4.23 -11.05 8.33
N GLY A 36 -2.97 -10.98 7.90
CA GLY A 36 -2.33 -11.97 7.01
C GLY A 36 -2.40 -11.71 5.50
N TYR A 37 -3.07 -10.65 5.03
CA TYR A 37 -3.15 -10.34 3.59
C TYR A 37 -2.32 -9.12 3.19
N PHE A 38 -1.48 -9.27 2.17
CA PHE A 38 -0.57 -8.25 1.67
C PHE A 38 -0.89 -7.91 0.21
N ALA A 39 -0.97 -6.62 -0.11
CA ALA A 39 -1.23 -6.13 -1.46
C ALA A 39 -0.23 -5.04 -1.85
N TYR A 40 0.49 -5.24 -2.96
CA TYR A 40 1.43 -4.26 -3.50
C TYR A 40 1.07 -3.90 -4.93
N VAL A 41 0.76 -2.63 -5.16
CA VAL A 41 0.42 -2.10 -6.48
C VAL A 41 1.67 -1.58 -7.19
N SER A 42 1.81 -1.89 -8.47
CA SER A 42 2.89 -1.41 -9.34
C SER A 42 2.36 -0.32 -10.26
N THR A 43 2.90 0.89 -10.13
CA THR A 43 2.52 2.04 -10.97
C THR A 43 3.66 2.40 -11.92
N PRO A 44 3.40 3.07 -13.06
CA PRO A 44 4.43 3.45 -14.03
C PRO A 44 5.61 4.20 -13.39
N ILE A 45 5.31 5.11 -12.44
CA ILE A 45 6.32 5.91 -11.75
C ILE A 45 7.01 5.16 -10.60
N SER A 46 6.43 4.06 -10.13
CA SER A 46 7.02 3.27 -9.04
C SER A 46 6.85 1.78 -9.26
N PRO A 47 7.43 1.20 -10.34
CA PRO A 47 7.30 -0.23 -10.61
C PRO A 47 7.96 -1.03 -9.48
N LYS A 48 7.31 -2.11 -9.02
CA LYS A 48 7.71 -2.81 -7.79
C LYS A 48 8.12 -4.25 -8.03
N THR A 49 9.20 -4.67 -7.38
CA THR A 49 9.60 -6.06 -7.21
C THR A 49 9.53 -6.41 -5.73
N ILE A 50 8.81 -7.48 -5.41
CA ILE A 50 8.69 -7.99 -4.05
C ILE A 50 9.69 -9.13 -3.88
N ILE A 51 10.49 -9.04 -2.81
CA ILE A 51 11.48 -10.04 -2.43
C ILE A 51 11.17 -10.46 -1.00
N ILE A 52 10.95 -11.74 -0.79
CA ILE A 52 10.80 -12.30 0.56
C ILE A 52 12.06 -13.11 0.87
N THR A 53 12.75 -12.72 1.94
CA THR A 53 14.01 -13.30 2.39
C THR A 53 13.78 -14.07 3.68
N GLU A 54 14.21 -15.32 3.76
CA GLU A 54 14.22 -16.08 5.00
C GLU A 54 15.34 -15.58 5.90
N LEU A 55 15.04 -15.14 7.12
CA LEU A 55 16.00 -14.55 8.04
C LEU A 55 17.02 -15.55 8.57
N ARG A 56 16.66 -16.84 8.61
CA ARG A 56 17.52 -17.91 9.13
C ARG A 56 18.68 -18.25 8.18
N THR A 57 18.41 -18.23 6.88
CA THR A 57 19.40 -18.53 5.82
C THR A 57 19.93 -17.25 5.15
N GLY A 58 19.22 -16.13 5.29
CA GLY A 58 19.51 -14.87 4.61
C GLY A 58 19.25 -14.91 3.10
N GLN A 59 18.61 -15.97 2.59
CA GLN A 59 18.39 -16.18 1.16
C GLN A 59 17.00 -15.71 0.70
N PRO A 60 16.88 -15.15 -0.51
CA PRO A 60 15.59 -14.85 -1.10
C PRO A 60 14.89 -16.16 -1.47
N VAL A 61 13.73 -16.40 -0.86
CA VAL A 61 12.91 -17.60 -1.08
C VAL A 61 11.74 -17.32 -2.03
N PHE A 62 11.38 -16.05 -2.22
CA PHE A 62 10.38 -15.63 -3.20
C PHE A 62 10.80 -14.30 -3.81
N VAL A 63 10.74 -14.20 -5.13
CA VAL A 63 10.99 -12.98 -5.88
C VAL A 63 9.91 -12.85 -6.94
N LYS A 64 9.17 -11.74 -6.90
CA LYS A 64 8.11 -11.47 -7.86
C LYS A 64 8.16 -10.04 -8.34
N GLU A 65 8.43 -9.91 -9.62
CA GLU A 65 8.24 -8.66 -10.35
C GLU A 65 6.75 -8.44 -10.62
N ILE A 66 6.26 -7.25 -10.28
CA ILE A 66 4.87 -6.85 -10.52
C ILE A 66 4.84 -5.99 -11.79
N PRO A 67 4.12 -6.43 -12.84
CA PRO A 67 3.94 -5.61 -14.04
C PRO A 67 3.23 -4.29 -13.71
N VAL A 68 3.55 -3.24 -14.46
CA VAL A 68 2.88 -1.94 -14.31
C VAL A 68 1.38 -2.06 -14.56
N GLY A 69 0.58 -1.41 -13.72
CA GLY A 69 -0.89 -1.47 -13.75
C GLY A 69 -1.47 -2.68 -13.04
N LYS A 70 -0.63 -3.58 -12.52
CA LYS A 70 -1.02 -4.75 -11.74
C LYS A 70 -0.74 -4.58 -10.26
N GLN A 71 -1.34 -5.43 -9.44
CA GLN A 71 -0.97 -5.62 -8.04
C GLN A 71 -0.64 -7.09 -7.76
N LEU A 72 0.30 -7.31 -6.86
CA LEU A 72 0.55 -8.63 -6.27
C LEU A 72 -0.20 -8.70 -4.95
N ASN A 73 -1.06 -9.69 -4.83
CA ASN A 73 -1.68 -10.06 -3.57
C ASN A 73 -1.08 -11.37 -3.07
N PHE A 74 -0.79 -11.46 -1.78
CA PHE A 74 -0.37 -12.71 -1.17
C PHE A 74 -0.79 -12.80 0.29
N ARG A 75 -0.83 -14.04 0.81
CA ARG A 75 -1.04 -14.33 2.23
C ARG A 75 -0.24 -15.55 2.65
N TRP A 76 0.05 -15.62 3.94
CA TRP A 76 0.51 -16.85 4.58
C TRP A 76 -0.66 -17.60 5.18
N LEU A 77 -0.68 -18.91 4.96
CA LEU A 77 -1.42 -19.86 5.77
C LEU A 77 -0.41 -20.53 6.69
N SER A 78 -0.71 -20.57 8.00
CA SER A 78 0.19 -21.14 9.01
C SER A 78 0.34 -22.66 8.90
N ASP A 79 -0.52 -23.30 8.11
CA ASP A 79 -0.57 -24.73 7.87
C ASP A 79 -0.54 -25.04 6.36
N GLY A 80 -0.43 -26.33 6.03
CA GLY A 80 -0.36 -26.81 4.64
C GLY A 80 1.03 -26.79 4.00
N GLY A 81 2.07 -26.41 4.77
CA GLY A 81 3.46 -26.54 4.35
C GLY A 81 3.96 -27.99 4.32
N ALA A 82 5.03 -28.23 3.57
CA ALA A 82 5.61 -29.57 3.37
C ALA A 82 6.43 -30.07 4.56
N ASP A 83 7.03 -29.16 5.34
CA ASP A 83 7.93 -29.50 6.45
C ASP A 83 7.54 -28.73 7.72
N PRO A 84 7.14 -29.40 8.82
CA PRO A 84 6.69 -28.73 10.04
C PRO A 84 7.73 -27.83 10.72
N LEU A 85 9.02 -28.01 10.44
CA LEU A 85 10.11 -27.29 11.09
C LEU A 85 10.66 -26.17 10.20
N TYR A 86 10.88 -26.44 8.92
CA TYR A 86 11.56 -25.51 7.99
C TYR A 86 10.59 -24.75 7.08
N SER A 87 9.51 -25.40 6.65
CA SER A 87 8.54 -24.81 5.72
C SER A 87 7.10 -25.15 6.13
N PRO A 88 6.67 -24.74 7.35
CA PRO A 88 5.38 -25.13 7.90
C PRO A 88 4.20 -24.41 7.27
N ALA A 89 4.44 -23.22 6.70
CA ALA A 89 3.43 -22.36 6.13
C ALA A 89 3.21 -22.64 4.64
N LEU A 90 2.07 -22.20 4.11
CA LEU A 90 1.79 -22.11 2.69
C LEU A 90 1.70 -20.64 2.30
N LEU A 91 2.52 -20.21 1.33
CA LEU A 91 2.40 -18.90 0.72
C LEU A 91 1.46 -19.01 -0.47
N GLU A 92 0.37 -18.27 -0.46
CA GLU A 92 -0.55 -18.15 -1.58
C GLU A 92 -0.42 -16.76 -2.20
N TRP A 93 -0.42 -16.66 -3.54
CA TRP A 93 -0.32 -15.38 -4.24
C TRP A 93 -1.06 -15.36 -5.57
N THR A 94 -1.36 -14.15 -6.04
CA THR A 94 -1.86 -13.89 -7.40
C THR A 94 -1.50 -12.48 -7.86
N VAL A 95 -1.42 -12.29 -9.18
CA VAL A 95 -1.22 -10.97 -9.79
C VAL A 95 -2.50 -10.54 -10.48
N THR A 96 -3.09 -9.44 -10.03
CA THR A 96 -4.37 -8.92 -10.52
C THR A 96 -4.24 -7.52 -11.06
N GLU A 97 -5.31 -6.98 -11.67
CA GLU A 97 -5.39 -5.55 -11.97
C GLU A 97 -5.29 -4.72 -10.68
N ALA A 98 -4.66 -3.55 -10.76
CA ALA A 98 -4.57 -2.63 -9.64
C ALA A 98 -5.98 -2.27 -9.09
N GLY A 99 -6.15 -2.37 -7.78
CA GLY A 99 -7.42 -2.11 -7.10
C GLY A 99 -8.34 -3.33 -6.97
N ASN A 100 -8.00 -4.47 -7.58
CA ASN A 100 -8.79 -5.70 -7.43
C ASN A 100 -8.29 -6.54 -6.24
N ASN A 101 -8.91 -6.32 -5.08
CA ASN A 101 -8.67 -7.06 -3.84
C ASN A 101 -9.54 -8.33 -3.70
N ALA A 102 -10.46 -8.59 -4.63
CA ALA A 102 -11.47 -9.66 -4.53
C ALA A 102 -11.08 -10.93 -5.31
N SER A 103 -9.82 -11.07 -5.70
CA SER A 103 -9.38 -12.19 -6.53
C SER A 103 -8.96 -13.40 -5.69
N LEU A 104 -9.26 -14.58 -6.23
CA LEU A 104 -8.80 -15.86 -5.68
C LEU A 104 -7.27 -15.95 -5.87
N LEU A 105 -6.57 -16.35 -4.81
CA LEU A 105 -5.15 -16.64 -4.88
C LEU A 105 -5.00 -18.00 -5.58
N ASP A 106 -4.40 -18.01 -6.76
CA ASP A 106 -4.37 -19.16 -7.68
C ASP A 106 -3.04 -19.92 -7.63
N ASN A 107 -2.01 -19.31 -7.05
CA ASN A 107 -0.71 -19.92 -6.89
C ASN A 107 -0.42 -20.17 -5.40
N GLN A 108 0.21 -21.29 -5.11
CA GLN A 108 0.57 -21.68 -3.75
C GLN A 108 1.90 -22.44 -3.72
N MET A 109 2.67 -22.28 -2.64
CA MET A 109 3.86 -23.08 -2.38
C MET A 109 4.17 -23.18 -0.89
N SER A 110 4.82 -24.27 -0.48
CA SER A 110 5.31 -24.40 0.89
C SER A 110 6.39 -23.35 1.16
N PHE A 111 6.34 -22.76 2.35
CA PHE A 111 7.12 -21.59 2.67
C PHE A 111 7.51 -21.57 4.16
N PRO A 112 8.62 -20.92 4.53
CA PRO A 112 8.93 -20.67 5.93
C PRO A 112 7.82 -19.86 6.60
N ALA A 113 7.73 -19.96 7.93
CA ALA A 113 6.74 -19.21 8.70
C ALA A 113 6.92 -17.69 8.50
N GLU A 114 5.82 -16.94 8.55
CA GLU A 114 5.80 -15.49 8.27
C GLU A 114 6.79 -14.73 9.16
N GLU A 115 6.86 -15.09 10.45
CA GLU A 115 7.74 -14.46 11.45
C GLU A 115 9.24 -14.67 11.17
N THR A 116 9.58 -15.66 10.35
CA THR A 116 10.96 -15.94 9.94
C THR A 116 11.34 -15.25 8.64
N CYS A 117 10.43 -14.47 8.05
CA CYS A 117 10.60 -13.85 6.74
C CYS A 117 10.67 -12.33 6.84
N LYS A 118 11.47 -11.72 5.95
CA LYS A 118 11.49 -10.27 5.70
C LYS A 118 10.97 -9.98 4.30
N ILE A 119 9.92 -9.16 4.21
CA ILE A 119 9.44 -8.61 2.95
C ILE A 119 10.26 -7.36 2.62
N SER A 120 10.85 -7.33 1.42
CA SER A 120 11.56 -6.18 0.87
C SER A 120 10.90 -5.74 -0.43
N VAL A 121 10.65 -4.44 -0.57
CA VAL A 121 10.06 -3.84 -1.76
C VAL A 121 11.14 -3.06 -2.50
N VAL A 122 11.50 -3.52 -3.68
CA VAL A 122 12.45 -2.81 -4.56
C VAL A 122 11.64 -2.01 -5.57
N ILE A 123 11.87 -0.71 -5.61
CA ILE A 123 11.28 0.18 -6.62
C ILE A 123 12.26 0.26 -7.79
N ARG A 124 11.82 -0.11 -8.98
CA ARG A 124 12.61 -0.05 -10.22
C ARG A 124 12.56 1.35 -10.84
N ALA A 125 13.33 1.54 -11.92
CA ALA A 125 13.25 2.75 -12.72
C ALA A 125 11.82 2.95 -13.25
N PRO A 126 11.36 4.20 -13.43
CA PRO A 126 10.05 4.47 -14.03
C PRO A 126 9.88 3.79 -15.39
N GLU A 127 8.77 3.08 -15.55
CA GLU A 127 8.38 2.39 -16.78
C GLU A 127 7.19 3.16 -17.37
N TYR A 128 7.47 4.09 -18.27
CA TYR A 128 6.42 4.85 -18.96
C TYR A 128 5.80 3.99 -20.07
N PRO A 129 4.48 4.10 -20.33
CA PRO A 129 3.93 3.59 -21.57
C PRO A 129 4.68 4.24 -22.74
N ALA A 130 4.91 3.49 -23.82
CA ALA A 130 5.45 4.07 -25.04
C ALA A 130 4.57 5.26 -25.45
N THR A 131 5.18 6.43 -25.65
CA THR A 131 4.48 7.59 -26.19
C THR A 131 3.87 7.15 -27.52
N PRO A 132 2.54 7.19 -27.69
CA PRO A 132 1.94 6.85 -28.97
C PRO A 132 2.51 7.81 -30.04
N ASP A 133 2.81 7.29 -31.23
CA ASP A 133 3.55 8.02 -32.27
C ASP A 133 2.84 9.30 -32.73
N ASP A 134 1.54 9.42 -32.48
CA ASP A 134 0.72 10.60 -32.75
C ASP A 134 1.03 11.81 -31.85
N GLN A 135 1.60 11.60 -30.65
CA GLN A 135 1.98 12.66 -29.72
C GLN A 135 3.42 13.15 -29.91
N ARG A 136 4.29 12.37 -30.56
CA ARG A 136 5.66 12.82 -30.89
C ARG A 136 5.70 14.00 -31.85
N TYR A 137 4.65 14.17 -32.65
CA TYR A 137 4.54 15.22 -33.67
C TYR A 137 3.59 16.35 -33.29
N ARG A 138 3.10 16.39 -32.04
CA ARG A 138 2.36 17.55 -31.56
C ARG A 138 3.38 18.66 -31.28
N VAL A 139 3.78 19.35 -32.35
CA VAL A 139 4.40 20.67 -32.24
C VAL A 139 3.32 21.54 -31.62
N ASP A 140 3.50 21.90 -30.35
CA ASP A 140 2.67 22.94 -29.74
C ASP A 140 2.90 24.20 -30.58
N SER A 141 1.93 24.50 -31.44
CA SER A 141 1.99 25.55 -32.46
C SER A 141 1.89 26.97 -31.88
N ASP A 142 2.19 27.12 -30.58
CA ASP A 142 1.98 28.35 -29.82
C ASP A 142 3.29 29.09 -29.49
N ASP A 143 4.41 28.71 -30.10
CA ASP A 143 5.68 29.47 -30.03
C ASP A 143 5.69 30.63 -31.06
N ALA A 144 4.55 31.33 -31.17
CA ALA A 144 4.32 32.48 -32.04
C ALA A 144 3.98 33.75 -31.25
N SER A 145 4.37 33.82 -29.97
CA SER A 145 4.12 34.99 -29.13
C SER A 145 5.39 35.37 -28.35
N ASP A 146 6.39 35.93 -29.04
CA ASP A 146 7.41 36.77 -28.38
C ASP A 146 8.22 37.69 -29.35
N GLU A 147 7.73 37.96 -30.58
CA GLU A 147 8.24 39.10 -31.35
C GLU A 147 7.37 40.34 -31.07
N LEU A 148 7.84 41.17 -30.14
CA LEU A 148 7.30 42.52 -29.95
C LEU A 148 7.44 43.31 -31.26
N PRO A 149 6.38 43.99 -31.76
CA PRO A 149 6.51 44.83 -32.96
C PRO A 149 7.53 45.94 -32.69
N GLU A 150 8.50 46.07 -33.59
CA GLU A 150 9.65 46.99 -33.54
C GLU A 150 9.27 48.47 -33.27
N SER A 151 8.00 48.83 -33.50
CA SER A 151 7.43 50.16 -33.29
C SER A 151 7.33 50.60 -31.82
N GLU A 152 7.38 49.68 -30.86
CA GLU A 152 7.31 50.02 -29.42
C GLU A 152 8.68 50.34 -28.81
N SER A 153 9.78 49.87 -29.44
CA SER A 153 11.15 50.13 -28.96
C SER A 153 11.58 51.60 -29.05
N LYS A 154 10.96 52.39 -29.94
CA LYS A 154 11.35 53.78 -30.22
C LYS A 154 10.71 54.84 -29.33
N ARG A 155 9.77 54.49 -28.43
CA ARG A 155 9.16 55.46 -27.50
C ARG A 155 9.87 55.61 -26.17
N ILE A 156 10.89 54.80 -25.91
CA ILE A 156 11.53 54.74 -24.57
C ILE A 156 12.73 55.72 -24.48
N TYR A 157 13.15 56.33 -25.58
CA TYR A 157 14.33 57.22 -25.63
C TYR A 157 14.04 58.61 -26.20
N ASP A 158 12.80 59.10 -26.10
CA ASP A 158 12.45 60.52 -26.34
C ASP A 158 11.97 61.18 -25.04
#